data_AF-A0A354FRK9-F1
#
_entry.id   AF-A0A354FRK9-F1
#
_cell.length_a   1.000
_cell.length_b   1.000
_cell.length_c   1.000
_cell.angle_alpha   90.00
_cell.angle_beta   90.00
_cell.angle_gamma   90.00
#
_symmetry.space_group_name_H-M   'P 1'
#
loop_
_entity.id
_entity.type
_entity.pdbx_description
1 polymer ?
#
loop_
_entity_poly.entity_id
_entity_poly.type
_entity_poly.pdbx_seq_one_letter_code
_entity_poly.pdbx_strand_id
1 'polypeptide(L)'
;QGLIMPGLWFDHGELEFYIFFLQHGGGPVAAIFLVWGLGIVPAQGAMKRSVFWSLGYMVVVMFINWLIGANYGFLNHKPAGGSLFDHMGPWPFYLGTLQVIAYTLYFFLLKIAPRKK
;
A
#
# COMPACT_ATOMS: atom_id res chain seq x y z
N GLN A 1 0.74 4.11 6.56
CA GLN A 1 1.99 4.15 7.35
C GLN A 1 3.00 5.14 6.79
N GLY A 2 3.43 5.01 5.51
CA GLY A 2 4.55 5.80 4.99
C GLY A 2 4.42 7.33 5.12
N LEU A 3 3.21 7.88 5.18
CA LEU A 3 2.98 9.31 5.42
C LEU A 3 3.07 9.74 6.90
N ILE A 4 2.95 8.81 7.84
CA ILE A 4 2.88 9.08 9.30
C ILE A 4 4.17 8.62 10.00
N MET A 5 4.66 7.44 9.63
CA MET A 5 5.89 6.82 10.14
C MET A 5 6.80 6.47 8.94
N PRO A 6 7.37 7.49 8.27
CA PRO A 6 8.29 7.28 7.15
C PRO A 6 9.63 6.73 7.64
N GLY A 7 10.17 5.72 6.96
CA GLY A 7 11.53 5.23 7.19
C GLY A 7 12.52 5.90 6.25
N LEU A 8 12.76 7.21 6.45
CA LEU A 8 13.65 8.00 5.59
C LEU A 8 15.01 8.19 6.26
N TRP A 9 16.07 8.21 5.43
CA TRP A 9 17.44 8.53 5.84
C TRP A 9 17.82 9.99 5.55
N PHE A 10 16.88 10.74 4.98
CA PHE A 10 16.98 12.13 4.56
C PHE A 10 15.82 12.93 5.14
N ASP A 11 15.97 14.24 5.19
CA ASP A 11 14.99 15.16 5.77
C ASP A 11 14.55 16.26 4.78
N HIS A 12 13.74 17.19 5.27
CA HIS A 12 13.20 18.34 4.53
C HIS A 12 14.22 19.26 3.84
N GLY A 13 15.53 19.11 4.10
CA GLY A 13 16.60 19.77 3.36
C GLY A 13 16.88 19.14 1.99
N GLU A 14 16.44 17.91 1.74
CA GLU A 14 16.68 17.16 0.51
C GLU A 14 15.42 17.06 -0.37
N LEU A 15 15.60 17.04 -1.69
CA LEU A 15 14.48 16.96 -2.65
C LEU A 15 13.74 15.63 -2.53
N GLU A 16 14.48 14.57 -2.21
CA GLU A 16 14.05 13.19 -2.00
C GLU A 16 12.96 13.10 -0.95
N PHE A 17 13.01 13.94 0.09
CA PHE A 17 11.97 14.05 1.11
C PHE A 17 10.63 14.40 0.48
N TYR A 18 10.58 15.47 -0.31
CA TYR A 18 9.32 15.91 -0.94
C TYR A 18 8.85 14.93 -2.00
N ILE A 19 9.76 14.35 -2.78
CA ILE A 19 9.45 13.31 -3.77
C ILE A 19 8.81 12.11 -3.07
N PHE A 20 9.36 11.67 -1.93
CA PHE A 20 8.80 10.57 -1.16
C PHE A 20 7.34 10.84 -0.78
N PHE A 21 7.04 12.00 -0.17
CA PHE A 21 5.66 12.31 0.24
C PHE A 21 4.71 12.47 -0.95
N LEU A 22 5.19 13.07 -2.05
CA LEU A 22 4.41 13.19 -3.27
C LEU A 22 4.08 11.83 -3.87
N GLN A 23 5.03 10.90 -3.90
CA GLN A 23 4.80 9.54 -4.41
C GLN A 23 3.91 8.71 -3.47
N HIS A 24 4.12 8.79 -2.16
CA HIS A 24 3.37 8.01 -1.18
C HIS A 24 1.95 8.53 -0.94
N GLY A 25 1.74 9.84 -1.03
CA GLY A 25 0.43 10.47 -0.86
C GLY A 25 -0.31 10.73 -2.17
N GLY A 26 0.42 11.01 -3.25
CA GLY A 26 -0.16 11.37 -4.55
C GLY A 26 -0.98 10.26 -5.17
N GLY A 27 -0.54 8.99 -5.05
CA GLY A 27 -1.31 7.84 -5.53
C GLY A 27 -2.72 7.76 -4.93
N PRO A 28 -2.86 7.70 -3.60
CA PRO A 28 -4.16 7.75 -2.92
C PRO A 28 -5.00 8.99 -3.28
N VAL A 29 -4.40 10.17 -3.32
CA VAL A 29 -5.10 11.42 -3.69
C VAL A 29 -5.64 11.35 -5.11
N ALA A 30 -4.85 10.90 -6.07
CA ALA A 30 -5.27 10.73 -7.45
C ALA A 30 -6.41 9.70 -7.58
N ALA A 31 -6.32 8.57 -6.87
CA ALA A 31 -7.37 7.56 -6.86
C ALA A 31 -8.69 8.10 -6.29
N ILE A 32 -8.63 8.86 -5.19
CA ILE A 32 -9.80 9.52 -4.60
C ILE A 32 -10.36 10.55 -5.58
N PHE A 33 -9.53 11.39 -6.19
CA PHE A 33 -9.96 12.40 -7.14
C PHE A 33 -10.67 11.80 -8.37
N LEU A 34 -10.14 10.71 -8.94
CA LEU A 34 -10.77 10.00 -10.05
C LEU A 34 -12.17 9.48 -9.68
N VAL A 35 -12.28 8.80 -8.54
CA VAL A 35 -13.53 8.15 -8.12
C VAL A 35 -14.57 9.16 -7.63
N TRP A 36 -14.17 10.09 -6.75
CA TRP A 36 -15.08 11.01 -6.06
C TRP A 36 -15.23 12.36 -6.77
N GLY A 37 -14.15 12.86 -7.38
CA GLY A 37 -14.17 14.13 -8.11
C GLY A 37 -14.72 13.97 -9.52
N LEU A 38 -14.23 12.97 -10.27
CA LEU A 38 -14.61 12.76 -11.68
C LEU A 38 -15.68 11.67 -11.89
N GLY A 39 -16.02 10.89 -10.85
CA GLY A 39 -16.97 9.78 -10.97
C GLY A 39 -16.45 8.60 -11.80
N ILE A 40 -15.14 8.51 -12.02
CA ILE A 40 -14.48 7.44 -12.76
C ILE A 40 -14.25 6.27 -11.80
N VAL A 41 -15.14 5.29 -11.84
CA VAL A 41 -15.09 4.12 -10.96
C VAL A 41 -14.34 2.94 -11.62
N PRO A 42 -13.68 2.08 -10.82
CA PRO A 42 -13.05 0.87 -11.35
C PRO A 42 -14.06 -0.05 -12.03
N ALA A 43 -13.64 -0.68 -13.13
CA ALA A 43 -14.46 -1.64 -13.85
C ALA A 43 -14.88 -2.82 -12.96
N GLN A 44 -15.98 -3.50 -13.34
CA GLN A 44 -16.43 -4.69 -12.63
C GLN A 44 -15.31 -5.74 -12.52
N GLY A 45 -15.20 -6.35 -11.33
CA GLY A 45 -14.15 -7.31 -11.02
C GLY A 45 -12.75 -6.71 -10.82
N ALA A 46 -12.54 -5.39 -10.92
CA ALA A 46 -11.24 -4.76 -10.71
C ALA A 46 -10.66 -5.06 -9.33
N MET A 47 -11.50 -5.08 -8.28
CA MET A 47 -11.06 -5.45 -6.94
C MET A 47 -10.50 -6.87 -6.88
N LYS A 48 -11.20 -7.85 -7.45
CA LYS A 48 -10.71 -9.24 -7.51
C LYS A 48 -9.40 -9.33 -8.28
N ARG A 49 -9.30 -8.68 -9.44
CA ARG A 49 -8.05 -8.64 -10.22
C ARG A 49 -6.90 -8.01 -9.44
N SER A 50 -7.15 -6.91 -8.73
CA SER A 50 -6.15 -6.27 -7.87
C SER A 50 -5.66 -7.20 -6.78
N VAL A 51 -6.55 -7.94 -6.11
CA VAL A 51 -6.16 -8.95 -5.11
C VAL A 51 -5.22 -9.99 -5.72
N PHE A 52 -5.58 -10.59 -6.85
CA PHE A 52 -4.75 -11.61 -7.48
C PHE A 52 -3.39 -11.08 -7.93
N TRP A 53 -3.36 -9.91 -8.58
CA TRP A 53 -2.10 -9.29 -9.02
C TRP A 53 -1.21 -8.91 -7.85
N SER A 54 -1.77 -8.37 -6.76
CA SER A 54 -1.00 -8.03 -5.57
C SER A 54 -0.43 -9.26 -4.87
N LEU A 55 -1.18 -10.36 -4.78
CA LEU A 55 -0.68 -11.62 -4.22
C LEU A 55 0.44 -12.21 -5.10
N GLY A 56 0.26 -12.21 -6.42
CA GLY A 56 1.29 -12.66 -7.36
C GLY A 56 2.56 -11.82 -7.25
N TYR A 57 2.43 -10.49 -7.25
CA TYR A 57 3.53 -9.56 -7.03
C TYR A 57 4.26 -9.83 -5.71
N MET A 58 3.51 -9.99 -4.62
CA MET A 58 4.07 -10.27 -3.30
C MET A 58 4.90 -11.55 -3.31
N VAL A 59 4.40 -12.63 -3.90
CA VAL A 59 5.14 -13.91 -4.01
C VAL A 59 6.43 -13.73 -4.82
N VAL A 60 6.36 -13.05 -5.97
CA VAL A 60 7.52 -12.78 -6.83
C VAL A 60 8.57 -11.97 -6.09
N VAL A 61 8.18 -10.88 -5.43
CA VAL A 61 9.11 -10.02 -4.69
C VAL A 61 9.67 -10.74 -3.46
N MET A 62 8.88 -11.53 -2.75
CA MET A 62 9.37 -12.33 -1.62
C MET A 62 10.45 -13.32 -2.07
N PHE A 63 10.26 -13.94 -3.24
CA PHE A 63 11.24 -14.84 -3.83
C PHE A 63 12.52 -14.10 -4.23
N ILE A 64 12.40 -12.95 -4.91
CA ILE A 64 13.56 -12.12 -5.28
C ILE A 64 14.32 -11.65 -4.03
N ASN A 65 13.61 -11.14 -3.02
CA ASN A 65 14.17 -10.75 -1.73
C ASN A 65 14.99 -11.89 -1.11
N TRP A 66 14.44 -13.10 -1.11
CA TRP A 66 15.13 -14.27 -0.60
C TRP A 66 16.40 -14.59 -1.41
N LEU A 67 16.35 -14.49 -2.75
CA LEU A 67 17.51 -14.75 -3.61
C LEU A 67 18.67 -13.76 -3.39
N ILE A 68 18.36 -12.48 -3.20
CA ILE A 68 19.39 -11.41 -3.11
C ILE A 68 19.67 -10.95 -1.67
N GLY A 69 19.06 -11.59 -0.68
CA GLY A 69 19.18 -11.20 0.73
C GLY A 69 18.58 -9.81 1.06
N ALA A 70 17.62 -9.35 0.25
CA ALA A 70 16.94 -8.07 0.46
C ALA A 70 15.62 -8.24 1.22
N ASN A 71 15.01 -7.11 1.60
CA ASN A 71 13.68 -7.08 2.23
C ASN A 71 12.85 -5.90 1.71
N TYR A 72 12.75 -5.78 0.38
CA TYR A 72 11.92 -4.77 -0.24
C TYR A 72 10.45 -4.97 0.12
N GLY A 73 9.77 -3.87 0.47
CA GLY A 73 8.36 -3.88 0.90
C GLY A 73 8.11 -4.51 2.27
N PHE A 74 9.17 -4.85 3.02
CA PHE A 74 9.08 -5.56 4.30
C PHE A 74 8.25 -6.84 4.18
N LEU A 75 8.52 -7.64 3.14
CA LEU A 75 7.75 -8.86 2.86
C LEU A 75 8.35 -10.11 3.51
N ASN A 76 9.66 -10.13 3.76
CA ASN A 76 10.37 -11.30 4.29
C ASN A 76 10.59 -11.19 5.80
N HIS A 77 10.60 -9.98 6.34
CA HIS A 77 10.55 -9.70 7.76
C HIS A 77 10.12 -8.25 8.01
N LYS A 78 9.79 -7.93 9.27
CA LYS A 78 9.43 -6.57 9.69
C LYS A 78 10.62 -5.60 9.57
N PRO A 79 10.38 -4.29 9.44
CA PRO A 79 11.42 -3.28 9.64
C PRO A 79 12.02 -3.41 11.05
N ALA A 80 13.32 -3.10 11.19
CA ALA A 80 14.01 -3.19 12.48
C ALA A 80 13.61 -2.07 13.47
N GLY A 81 13.09 -0.95 12.97
CA GLY A 81 12.54 0.14 13.79
C GLY A 81 11.06 -0.06 14.13
N GLY A 82 10.61 0.57 15.20
CA GLY A 82 9.21 0.55 15.61
C GLY A 82 8.29 1.04 14.49
N SER A 83 7.24 0.28 14.18
CA SER A 83 6.33 0.58 13.08
C SER A 83 4.93 0.02 13.31
N LEU A 84 3.96 0.39 12.47
CA LEU A 84 2.61 -0.15 12.58
C LEU A 84 2.56 -1.68 12.38
N PHE A 85 3.58 -2.27 11.73
CA PHE A 85 3.72 -3.71 11.56
C PHE A 85 3.82 -4.44 12.92
N ASP A 86 4.27 -3.78 13.98
CA ASP A 86 4.43 -4.40 15.30
C ASP A 86 3.09 -4.78 15.93
N HIS A 87 2.02 -4.10 15.53
CA HIS A 87 0.65 -4.36 15.99
C HIS A 87 -0.12 -5.38 15.15
N MET A 88 0.51 -5.96 14.12
CA MET A 88 -0.18 -6.77 13.10
C MET A 88 0.10 -8.27 13.19
N GLY A 89 0.80 -8.72 14.24
CA GLY A 89 1.19 -10.13 14.45
C GLY A 89 2.58 -10.47 13.89
N PRO A 90 3.09 -11.70 14.12
CA PRO A 90 4.40 -12.11 13.64
C PRO A 90 4.42 -12.34 12.13
N TRP A 91 5.61 -12.41 11.53
CA TRP A 91 5.75 -12.85 10.14
C TRP A 91 5.33 -14.34 10.02
N PRO A 92 4.60 -14.75 8.96
CA PRO A 92 4.12 -13.95 7.83
C PRO A 92 2.71 -13.37 8.01
N PHE A 93 2.07 -13.57 9.17
CA PHE A 93 0.66 -13.22 9.40
C PHE A 93 0.34 -11.73 9.21
N TYR A 94 1.26 -10.82 9.54
CA TYR A 94 1.02 -9.39 9.32
C TYR A 94 0.80 -9.03 7.84
N LEU A 95 1.33 -9.83 6.90
CA LEU A 95 1.09 -9.62 5.47
C LEU A 95 -0.39 -9.85 5.16
N GLY A 96 -1.00 -10.87 5.77
CA GLY A 96 -2.44 -11.10 5.71
C GLY A 96 -3.21 -9.93 6.33
N THR A 97 -2.81 -9.47 7.52
CA THR A 97 -3.42 -8.31 8.19
C THR A 97 -3.40 -7.06 7.31
N LEU A 98 -2.27 -6.76 6.66
CA LEU A 98 -2.12 -5.63 5.74
C LEU A 98 -3.08 -5.73 4.56
N GLN A 99 -3.18 -6.91 3.94
CA GLN A 99 -4.07 -7.14 2.81
C GLN A 99 -5.53 -6.96 3.22
N VAL A 100 -5.93 -7.50 4.38
CA VAL A 100 -7.27 -7.32 4.92
C VAL A 100 -7.58 -5.84 5.11
N ILE A 101 -6.71 -5.09 5.79
CA ILE A 101 -6.90 -3.65 6.00
C ILE A 101 -7.03 -2.91 4.66
N ALA A 102 -6.10 -3.15 3.72
CA ALA A 102 -6.08 -2.48 2.43
C ALA A 102 -7.36 -2.73 1.61
N TYR A 103 -7.78 -3.99 1.49
CA TYR A 103 -8.97 -4.34 0.70
C TYR A 103 -10.28 -3.97 1.40
N THR A 104 -10.32 -3.97 2.73
CA THR A 104 -11.46 -3.45 3.49
C THR A 104 -11.63 -1.95 3.23
N LEU A 105 -10.55 -1.16 3.31
CA LEU A 105 -10.59 0.27 3.00
C LEU A 105 -11.02 0.51 1.55
N TYR A 106 -10.44 -0.22 0.60
CA TYR A 106 -10.79 -0.11 -0.81
C TYR A 106 -12.27 -0.44 -1.07
N PHE A 107 -12.78 -1.52 -0.47
CA PHE A 107 -14.19 -1.91 -0.57
C PHE A 107 -15.12 -0.81 -0.05
N PHE A 108 -14.84 -0.28 1.15
CA PHE A 108 -15.67 0.77 1.72
C PHE A 108 -15.64 2.03 0.87
N LEU A 109 -14.46 2.53 0.48
CA LEU A 109 -14.31 3.72 -0.36
C LEU A 109 -15.11 3.62 -1.67
N LEU A 110 -15.12 2.46 -2.31
CA LEU A 110 -15.94 2.24 -3.52
C LEU A 110 -17.44 2.12 -3.22
N LYS A 111 -17.81 1.55 -2.07
CA LYS A 111 -19.22 1.37 -1.69
C LYS A 111 -19.91 2.70 -1.40
N ILE A 112 -19.19 3.64 -0.77
CA ILE A 112 -19.70 4.98 -0.45
C ILE A 112 -19.44 6.01 -1.56
N ALA A 113 -18.73 5.62 -2.62
CA ALA A 113 -18.44 6.52 -3.73
C ALA A 113 -19.73 7.07 -4.37
N PRO A 114 -19.76 8.36 -4.76
CA PRO A 114 -20.92 8.97 -5.37
C PRO A 114 -21.21 8.28 -6.71
N ARG A 115 -22.39 7.66 -6.81
CA ARG A 115 -22.88 7.14 -8.09
C ARG A 115 -23.71 8.22 -8.74
N LYS A 116 -23.41 8.54 -10.01
CA LYS A 116 -24.32 9.37 -10.82
C LYS A 116 -25.70 8.68 -10.80
N LYS A 117 -26.71 9.41 -10.36
CA LYS A 117 -28.11 9.00 -10.50
C LYS A 117 -28.50 9.03 -11.97
#